data_AF-A0A2S9F385-F1
#
_entry.id   AF-A0A2S9F385-F1
#
_cell.length_a   1.000
_cell.length_b   1.000
_cell.length_c   1.000
_cell.angle_alpha   90.00
_cell.angle_beta   90.00
_cell.angle_gamma   90.00
#
_symmetry.space_group_name_H-M   'P 1'
#
loop_
_entity.id
_entity.type
_entity.pdbx_description
1 polymer ?
#
loop_
_entity_poly.entity_id
_entity_poly.type
_entity_poly.pdbx_seq_one_letter_code
_entity_poly.pdbx_strand_id
1 'polypeptide(L)'
;MTSPFQPGQNPGAATGPASGRGRAVGLPTPPKGWPIGAYPTYAEAQRAVDHLSDHQFPVEQVTIVGVDLMQVERVTGRLTWPKVLGGGVLTGAWLGLFIGLILGFF
;
A
#
# COMPACT_ATOMS: atom_id res chain seq x y z
N MET A 1 33.81 36.52 35.95
CA MET A 1 32.83 36.89 34.92
C MET A 1 33.43 36.55 33.55
N THR A 2 33.89 35.32 33.33
CA THR A 2 33.16 34.17 32.73
C THR A 2 32.65 34.45 31.31
N SER A 3 33.49 34.00 30.37
CA SER A 3 33.48 34.13 28.91
C SER A 3 32.29 33.48 28.19
N PRO A 4 32.02 33.90 26.92
CA PRO A 4 31.03 33.29 26.02
C PRO A 4 31.55 31.99 25.42
N PHE A 5 30.74 30.92 25.44
CA PHE A 5 31.03 29.67 24.75
C PHE A 5 29.89 29.30 23.79
N GLN A 6 30.27 29.13 22.53
CA GLN A 6 29.47 28.60 21.43
C GLN A 6 30.08 27.24 21.03
N PRO A 7 29.30 26.15 21.05
CA PRO A 7 29.63 24.93 20.29
C PRO A 7 28.38 24.33 19.59
N GLY A 8 28.41 23.82 18.35
CA GLY A 8 29.53 23.50 17.47
C GLY A 8 29.10 23.42 16.00
N GLN A 9 29.73 24.27 15.19
CA GLN A 9 29.83 24.14 13.75
C GLN A 9 30.83 22.99 13.49
N ASN A 10 30.39 21.87 12.92
CA ASN A 10 31.30 20.75 12.58
C ASN A 10 32.06 21.04 11.28
N PRO A 11 33.38 21.28 11.28
CA PRO A 11 34.18 21.44 10.08
C PRO A 11 34.80 20.07 9.72
N GLY A 12 34.22 19.35 8.76
CA GLY A 12 34.73 18.00 8.47
C GLY A 12 34.13 17.19 7.31
N ALA A 13 33.46 17.80 6.33
CA ALA A 13 33.06 17.07 5.12
C ALA A 13 33.60 17.75 3.86
N ALA A 14 34.92 17.67 3.69
CA ALA A 14 35.57 17.92 2.43
C ALA A 14 35.17 16.85 1.39
N THR A 15 35.04 17.29 0.15
CA THR A 15 34.89 16.55 -1.11
C THR A 15 35.56 15.17 -1.19
N GLY A 16 34.77 14.15 -1.57
CA GLY A 16 35.23 12.85 -2.08
C GLY A 16 34.37 12.39 -3.28
N PRO A 17 34.93 11.66 -4.27
CA PRO A 17 34.21 11.29 -5.48
C PRO A 17 33.28 10.09 -5.26
N ALA A 18 32.17 10.10 -6.01
CA ALA A 18 31.19 9.03 -6.26
C ALA A 18 31.38 7.69 -5.52
N SER A 19 30.63 7.51 -4.43
CA SER A 19 30.35 6.19 -3.85
C SER A 19 28.86 5.88 -3.96
N GLY A 20 28.57 4.85 -4.76
CA GLY A 20 27.34 4.07 -4.89
C GLY A 20 26.03 4.68 -4.39
N ARG A 21 25.14 5.01 -5.33
CA ARG A 21 23.69 5.15 -5.12
C ARG A 21 23.06 3.81 -4.74
N GLY A 22 23.45 3.24 -3.60
CA GLY A 22 22.61 2.35 -2.84
C GLY A 22 21.59 3.23 -2.13
N ARG A 23 20.53 3.60 -2.85
CA ARG A 23 19.37 4.26 -2.26
C ARG A 23 18.80 3.23 -1.27
N ALA A 24 19.21 3.30 -0.01
CA ALA A 24 18.55 2.59 1.06
C ALA A 24 17.06 2.86 0.84
N VAL A 25 16.32 1.80 0.54
CA VAL A 25 14.87 1.89 0.38
C VAL A 25 14.38 2.29 1.76
N GLY A 26 14.28 3.59 1.99
CA GLY A 26 13.83 4.14 3.25
C GLY A 26 12.45 3.57 3.47
N LEU A 27 12.33 2.69 4.47
CA LEU A 27 11.05 2.20 4.90
C LEU A 27 10.17 3.44 5.14
N PRO A 28 8.94 3.50 4.57
CA PRO A 28 8.06 4.63 4.76
C PRO A 28 7.92 4.90 6.26
N THR A 29 8.56 5.98 6.73
CA THR A 29 8.49 6.36 8.14
C THR A 29 7.25 7.23 8.26
N PRO A 30 6.38 6.98 9.26
CA PRO A 30 5.20 7.80 9.46
C PRO A 30 5.58 9.29 9.53
N PRO A 31 4.83 10.16 8.81
CA PRO A 31 5.09 11.58 8.83
C PRO A 31 5.04 12.11 10.28
N LYS A 32 5.90 13.06 10.59
CA LYS A 32 5.89 13.75 11.89
C LYS A 32 4.88 14.90 11.80
N GLY A 33 3.95 14.99 12.75
CA GLY A 33 2.94 16.05 12.77
C GLY A 33 1.77 15.76 13.71
N TRP A 34 0.86 16.73 13.84
CA TRP A 34 -0.38 16.58 14.61
C TRP A 34 -1.56 16.27 13.67
N PRO A 35 -2.42 15.28 13.99
CA PRO A 35 -3.60 14.98 13.17
C PRO A 35 -4.60 16.14 13.24
N ILE A 36 -4.94 16.70 12.08
CA ILE A 36 -5.88 17.82 11.95
C ILE A 36 -7.32 17.37 11.69
N GLY A 37 -7.53 16.08 11.39
CA GLY A 37 -8.84 15.49 11.13
C GLY A 37 -8.75 13.98 10.90
N ALA A 38 -9.86 13.28 11.11
CA ALA A 38 -10.00 11.86 10.85
C ALA A 38 -11.29 11.62 10.09
N TYR A 39 -11.21 10.87 9.00
CA TYR A 39 -12.33 10.60 8.11
C TYR A 39 -12.47 9.10 7.87
N PRO A 40 -13.70 8.56 7.83
CA PRO A 40 -13.95 7.13 7.65
C PRO A 40 -13.56 6.62 6.26
N THR A 41 -13.51 7.50 5.26
CA THR A 41 -13.19 7.12 3.88
C THR A 41 -12.09 8.02 3.31
N TYR A 42 -11.31 7.45 2.39
CA TYR A 42 -10.30 8.20 1.65
C TYR A 42 -10.92 9.36 0.86
N ALA A 43 -12.10 9.16 0.28
CA ALA A 43 -12.80 10.18 -0.51
C ALA A 43 -13.19 11.41 0.34
N GLU A 44 -13.64 11.20 1.58
CA GLU A 44 -13.91 12.30 2.52
C GLU A 44 -12.63 13.04 2.94
N ALA A 45 -11.56 12.30 3.23
CA ALA A 45 -10.25 12.89 3.53
C ALA A 45 -9.73 13.73 2.35
N GLN A 46 -9.89 13.23 1.12
CA GLN A 46 -9.49 13.94 -0.08
C GLN A 46 -10.31 15.22 -0.27
N ARG A 47 -11.64 15.17 -0.10
CA ARG A 47 -12.49 16.36 -0.17
C ARG A 47 -12.10 17.42 0.87
N ALA A 48 -11.66 17.01 2.06
CA ALA A 48 -11.15 17.94 3.06
C ALA A 48 -9.84 18.61 2.62
N VAL A 49 -8.93 17.85 1.99
CA VAL A 49 -7.70 18.41 1.39
C VAL A 49 -8.02 19.36 0.24
N ASP A 50 -8.97 19.01 -0.62
CA ASP A 50 -9.43 19.86 -1.72
C ASP A 50 -9.97 21.20 -1.17
N HIS A 51 -10.84 21.15 -0.14
CA HIS A 51 -11.36 22.34 0.52
C HIS A 51 -10.24 23.20 1.15
N LEU A 52 -9.22 22.59 1.76
CA LEU A 52 -8.06 23.34 2.26
C LEU A 52 -7.30 24.02 1.12
N SER A 53 -7.11 23.33 -0.01
CA SER A 53 -6.46 23.88 -1.19
C SER A 53 -7.23 25.07 -1.78
N ASP A 54 -8.56 24.99 -1.84
CA ASP A 54 -9.43 26.07 -2.31
C ASP A 54 -9.29 27.35 -1.48
N HIS A 55 -8.91 27.24 -0.21
CA HIS A 55 -8.62 28.36 0.70
C HIS A 55 -7.13 28.71 0.80
N GLN A 56 -6.33 28.33 -0.20
CA GLN A 56 -4.89 28.62 -0.30
C GLN A 56 -4.06 28.09 0.88
N PHE A 57 -4.54 27.03 1.54
CA PHE A 57 -3.74 26.32 2.55
C PHE A 57 -2.59 25.55 1.87
N PRO A 58 -1.38 25.52 2.46
CA PRO A 58 -0.23 24.79 1.91
C PRO A 58 -0.39 23.27 2.05
N VAL A 59 -1.17 22.66 1.16
CA VAL A 59 -1.49 21.22 1.17
C VAL A 59 -0.28 20.32 0.88
N GLU A 60 0.83 20.87 0.38
CA GLU A 60 2.08 20.15 0.15
C GLU A 60 2.72 19.65 1.45
N GLN A 61 2.32 20.23 2.59
CA GLN A 61 2.76 19.84 3.92
C GLN A 61 1.79 18.87 4.62
N VAL A 62 0.67 18.53 3.99
CA VAL A 62 -0.34 17.61 4.55
C VAL A 62 -0.06 16.19 4.09
N THR A 63 -0.27 15.22 4.99
CA THR A 63 -0.18 13.79 4.63
C THR A 63 -1.43 13.06 5.09
N ILE A 64 -2.06 12.32 4.18
CA ILE A 64 -3.14 11.40 4.52
C ILE A 64 -2.51 10.09 4.99
N VAL A 65 -2.76 9.73 6.25
CA VAL A 65 -2.31 8.47 6.83
C VAL A 65 -3.51 7.55 6.98
N GLY A 66 -3.50 6.44 6.22
CA GLY A 66 -4.46 5.36 6.44
C GLY A 66 -4.07 4.59 7.70
N VAL A 67 -4.85 4.73 8.76
CA VAL A 67 -4.76 3.88 9.95
C VAL A 67 -5.71 2.70 9.81
N ASP A 68 -5.36 1.58 10.42
CA ASP A 68 -6.23 0.40 10.52
C ASP A 68 -6.79 -0.09 9.19
N LEU A 69 -5.92 -0.33 8.20
CA LEU A 69 -6.29 -0.81 6.86
C LEU A 69 -7.34 -1.93 6.93
N MET A 70 -8.59 -1.58 6.62
CA MET A 70 -9.69 -2.52 6.61
C MET A 70 -9.71 -3.24 5.26
N GLN A 71 -9.39 -4.53 5.26
CA GLN A 71 -9.56 -5.37 4.08
C GLN A 71 -11.04 -5.66 3.88
N VAL A 72 -11.61 -5.12 2.80
CA VAL A 72 -12.98 -5.42 2.39
C VAL A 72 -12.93 -6.51 1.32
N GLU A 73 -13.21 -7.74 1.71
CA GLU A 73 -13.43 -8.83 0.75
C GLU A 73 -14.92 -8.99 0.48
N ARG A 74 -15.32 -8.88 -0.79
CA ARG A 74 -16.71 -9.10 -1.18
C ARG A 74 -16.99 -10.60 -1.27
N VAL A 75 -17.62 -11.14 -0.25
CA VAL A 75 -18.07 -12.54 -0.23
C VAL A 75 -19.22 -12.71 -1.24
N THR A 76 -18.91 -13.23 -2.42
CA THR A 76 -19.87 -13.41 -3.53
C THR A 76 -20.80 -14.62 -3.31
N GLY A 77 -20.45 -15.53 -2.40
CA GLY A 77 -21.29 -16.65 -2.00
C GLY A 77 -20.56 -17.64 -1.12
N ARG A 78 -21.29 -18.57 -0.51
CA ARG A 78 -20.70 -19.68 0.25
C ARG A 78 -20.21 -20.76 -0.72
N LEU A 79 -18.90 -20.97 -0.78
CA LEU A 79 -18.34 -22.11 -1.49
C LEU A 79 -18.47 -23.34 -0.59
N THR A 80 -19.49 -24.16 -0.84
CA THR A 80 -19.70 -25.42 -0.10
C THR A 80 -18.95 -26.56 -0.80
N TRP A 81 -18.39 -27.48 -0.03
CA TRP A 81 -17.71 -28.69 -0.55
C TRP A 81 -18.50 -29.43 -1.65
N PRO A 82 -19.84 -29.64 -1.52
CA PRO A 82 -20.63 -30.25 -2.58
C PRO A 82 -20.64 -29.44 -3.89
N LYS A 83 -20.63 -28.11 -3.82
CA LYS A 83 -20.64 -27.23 -5.01
C LYS A 83 -19.29 -27.26 -5.73
N VAL A 84 -18.18 -27.36 -4.98
CA VAL A 84 -16.84 -27.55 -5.55
C VAL A 84 -16.73 -28.94 -6.20
N LEU A 85 -17.12 -29.98 -5.47
CA LEU A 85 -17.03 -31.36 -5.96
C LEU A 85 -17.92 -31.59 -7.18
N GLY A 86 -19.14 -31.06 -7.18
CA GLY A 86 -20.04 -31.12 -8.33
C GLY A 86 -19.47 -30.42 -9.57
N GLY A 87 -18.90 -29.22 -9.40
CA GLY A 87 -18.22 -28.52 -10.50
C GLY A 87 -16.99 -29.27 -11.01
N GLY A 88 -16.21 -29.86 -10.11
CA GLY A 88 -15.03 -30.67 -10.44
C GLY A 88 -15.38 -31.95 -11.18
N VAL A 89 -16.41 -32.67 -10.75
CA VAL A 89 -16.90 -33.90 -11.42
C VAL A 89 -17.40 -33.58 -12.82
N LEU A 90 -18.17 -32.50 -13.00
CA LEU A 90 -18.67 -32.13 -14.32
C LEU A 90 -17.52 -31.84 -15.30
N THR A 91 -16.52 -31.10 -14.83
CA THR A 91 -15.32 -30.77 -15.63
C THR A 91 -14.48 -32.01 -15.92
N GLY A 92 -14.28 -32.86 -14.92
CA GLY A 92 -13.52 -34.11 -15.04
C GLY A 92 -14.21 -35.14 -15.93
N ALA A 93 -15.54 -35.24 -15.86
CA ALA A 93 -16.33 -36.13 -16.72
C ALA A 93 -16.24 -35.71 -18.19
N TRP A 94 -16.31 -34.40 -18.46
CA TRP A 94 -16.13 -33.88 -19.82
C TRP A 94 -14.74 -34.19 -20.38
N LEU A 95 -13.70 -33.95 -19.59
CA LEU A 95 -12.31 -34.27 -19.97
C LEU A 95 -12.12 -35.77 -20.17
N GLY A 96 -12.63 -36.59 -19.25
CA GLY A 96 -12.54 -38.05 -19.32
C GLY A 96 -13.26 -38.62 -20.53
N LEU A 97 -14.46 -38.12 -20.85
CA LEU A 97 -15.19 -38.48 -22.06
C LEU A 97 -14.38 -38.12 -23.32
N PHE A 98 -13.81 -36.92 -23.35
CA PHE A 98 -12.99 -36.48 -24.47
C PHE A 98 -11.76 -37.37 -24.70
N ILE A 99 -10.98 -37.63 -23.65
CA ILE A 99 -9.80 -38.50 -23.72
C ILE A 99 -10.21 -39.94 -24.06
N GLY A 100 -11.30 -40.43 -23.46
CA GLY A 100 -11.82 -41.76 -23.72
C GLY A 100 -12.25 -41.96 -25.17
N LEU A 101 -12.87 -40.94 -25.79
CA LEU A 101 -13.22 -40.97 -27.21
C LEU A 101 -11.98 -41.00 -28.09
N ILE A 102 -10.97 -40.18 -27.81
CA ILE A 102 -9.70 -40.21 -28.56
C ILE A 102 -9.08 -41.61 -28.48
N LEU A 103 -8.86 -42.12 -27.26
CA LEU A 103 -8.26 -43.44 -27.07
C LEU A 103 -9.13 -44.60 -27.61
N GLY A 104 -10.43 -44.39 -27.76
CA GLY A 104 -11.35 -45.40 -28.30
C GLY A 104 -11.41 -45.44 -29.83
N PHE A 105 -11.01 -44.37 -30.52
CA PHE A 105 -11.06 -44.27 -31.99
C PHE A 105 -9.71 -44.52 -32.69
N PHE A 106 -8.60 -44.51 -31.95
CA PHE A 106 -7.25 -44.80 -32.46
C PHE A 106 -6.76 -46.15 -31.94
#